data_AF-A0A1H0SWM0-F1
#
_entry.id   AF-A0A1H0SWM0-F1
#
_cell.length_a   1.000
_cell.length_b   1.000
_cell.length_c   1.000
_cell.angle_alpha   90.00
_cell.angle_beta   90.00
_cell.angle_gamma   90.00
#
_symmetry.space_group_name_H-M   'P 1'
#
loop_
_entity.id
_entity.type
_entity.pdbx_description
1 polymer ?
#
loop_
_entity_poly.entity_id
_entity_poly.type
_entity_poly.pdbx_seq_one_letter_code
_entity_poly.pdbx_strand_id
1 'polypeptide(L)'
;MVGICFFIVSISTAQVPIRLVAGQLIINDGSFVPRADKYLSLTDTLDKSIKINPSDTTSLLSRALLYVQFNNLRSEPNASSVVALKNLTIAKNMVEKAINLKMIDFNLKVLRAQVYKELCYRFSGDESWKFNAKQIAERKAQFNAYKMMANKYYDDLALLDKDNAYDYQKLKVNVNYPIQ
;
A
#
# COMPACT_ATOMS: atom_id res chain seq x y z
N MET A 1 6.38 -47.97 22.33
CA MET A 1 5.62 -47.06 21.44
C MET A 1 6.45 -45.79 21.29
N VAL A 2 7.20 -45.65 20.20
CA VAL A 2 8.15 -44.54 20.01
C VAL A 2 7.40 -43.39 19.37
N GLY A 3 7.16 -42.32 20.14
CA GLY A 3 6.51 -41.10 19.65
C GLY A 3 7.49 -40.28 18.82
N ILE A 4 7.29 -40.26 17.51
CA ILE A 4 8.03 -39.38 16.59
C ILE A 4 7.48 -37.96 16.77
N CYS A 5 8.26 -37.08 17.40
CA CYS A 5 8.01 -35.65 17.40
C CYS A 5 8.41 -35.06 16.05
N PHE A 6 7.44 -34.72 15.21
CA PHE A 6 7.68 -33.89 14.04
C PHE A 6 7.91 -32.45 14.48
N PHE A 7 9.18 -32.03 14.52
CA PHE A 7 9.52 -30.61 14.53
C PHE A 7 9.17 -30.03 13.16
N ILE A 8 8.05 -29.33 13.07
CA ILE A 8 7.76 -28.47 11.92
C ILE A 8 8.75 -27.31 12.03
N VAL A 9 9.81 -27.35 11.22
CA VAL A 9 10.73 -26.23 11.06
C VAL A 9 9.93 -25.08 10.46
N SER A 10 9.54 -24.12 11.29
CA SER A 10 9.00 -22.85 10.81
C SER A 10 10.10 -22.15 10.03
N ILE A 11 9.97 -22.11 8.71
CA ILE A 11 10.80 -21.27 7.85
C ILE A 11 10.53 -19.84 8.31
N SER A 12 11.46 -19.24 9.03
CA SER A 12 11.43 -17.82 9.35
C SER A 12 11.50 -17.09 8.01
N THR A 13 10.36 -16.65 7.51
CA THR A 13 10.30 -15.77 6.35
C THR A 13 10.89 -14.45 6.82
N ALA A 14 12.06 -14.10 6.29
CA ALA A 14 12.66 -12.80 6.56
C ALA A 14 11.62 -11.74 6.20
N GLN A 15 11.07 -11.08 7.23
CA GLN A 15 10.09 -10.01 7.05
C GLN A 15 10.73 -8.93 6.17
N VAL A 16 9.92 -8.24 5.37
CA VAL A 16 10.41 -7.07 4.63
C VAL A 16 11.00 -6.11 5.66
N PRO A 17 12.29 -5.72 5.55
CA PRO A 17 12.84 -4.76 6.49
C PRO A 17 12.17 -3.42 6.23
N ILE A 18 11.45 -2.89 7.23
CA ILE A 18 10.67 -1.66 7.12
C ILE A 18 11.13 -0.61 8.10
N ARG A 19 10.95 0.66 7.72
CA ARG A 19 11.13 1.80 8.62
C ARG A 19 10.10 2.88 8.27
N LEU A 20 9.66 3.62 9.29
CA LEU A 20 8.89 4.84 9.12
C LEU A 20 9.84 6.04 8.98
N VAL A 21 9.73 6.77 7.87
CA VAL A 21 10.53 7.97 7.60
C VAL A 21 9.61 9.05 7.04
N ALA A 22 9.59 10.22 7.67
CA ALA A 22 8.75 11.35 7.26
C ALA A 22 7.27 10.96 7.04
N GLY A 23 6.69 10.22 7.98
CA GLY A 23 5.31 9.72 7.93
C GLY A 23 5.04 8.64 6.87
N GLN A 24 6.08 8.14 6.19
CA GLN A 24 5.97 7.12 5.16
C GLN A 24 6.62 5.81 5.59
N LEU A 25 5.91 4.70 5.42
CA LEU A 25 6.49 3.37 5.51
C LEU A 25 7.34 3.11 4.26
N ILE A 26 8.61 2.76 4.45
CA ILE A 26 9.57 2.47 3.38
C ILE A 26 10.30 1.16 3.65
N ILE A 27 10.86 0.57 2.59
CA ILE A 27 11.79 -0.56 2.70
C ILE A 27 13.16 -0.05 3.15
N ASN A 28 13.75 -0.71 4.14
CA ASN A 28 15.03 -0.37 4.76
C ASN A 28 16.00 -1.56 4.67
N ASP A 29 16.27 -2.03 3.45
CA ASP A 29 17.13 -3.19 3.18
C ASP A 29 18.61 -2.83 2.95
N GLY A 30 18.99 -1.61 3.34
CA GLY A 30 20.32 -1.04 3.11
C GLY A 30 20.54 -0.49 1.69
N SER A 31 19.59 -0.64 0.77
CA SER A 31 19.67 -0.03 -0.54
C SER A 31 19.11 1.39 -0.55
N PHE A 32 19.69 2.26 -1.39
CA PHE A 32 19.15 3.61 -1.61
C PHE A 32 17.83 3.58 -2.38
N VAL A 33 17.73 2.69 -3.38
CA VAL A 33 16.52 2.41 -4.15
C VAL A 33 16.30 0.90 -4.16
N PRO A 34 15.30 0.40 -3.41
CA PRO A 34 14.92 -1.00 -3.44
C PRO A 34 14.55 -1.43 -4.85
N ARG A 35 15.06 -2.60 -5.28
CA ARG A 35 14.78 -3.15 -6.61
C ARG A 35 13.82 -4.33 -6.50
N ALA A 36 12.78 -4.36 -7.33
CA ALA A 36 11.74 -5.39 -7.27
C ALA A 36 12.27 -6.81 -7.48
N ASP A 37 13.31 -6.99 -8.29
CA ASP A 37 13.96 -8.27 -8.58
C ASP A 37 14.52 -8.93 -7.31
N LYS A 38 15.05 -8.15 -6.36
CA LYS A 38 15.57 -8.62 -5.07
C LYS A 38 14.49 -9.27 -4.20
N TYR A 39 13.22 -8.93 -4.43
CA TYR A 39 12.09 -9.39 -3.61
C TYR A 39 11.26 -10.48 -4.28
N LEU A 40 11.68 -11.04 -5.42
CA LEU A 40 10.92 -12.07 -6.14
C LEU A 40 10.67 -13.31 -5.27
N SER A 41 11.71 -13.89 -4.68
CA SER A 41 11.56 -15.09 -3.84
C SER A 41 10.70 -14.85 -2.60
N LEU A 42 10.78 -13.64 -2.01
CA LEU A 42 9.92 -13.26 -0.89
C LEU A 42 8.47 -13.10 -1.35
N THR A 43 8.26 -12.49 -2.51
CA THR A 43 6.94 -12.32 -3.13
C THR A 43 6.27 -13.66 -3.38
N ASP A 44 6.97 -14.62 -3.97
CA ASP A 44 6.46 -15.97 -4.20
C ASP A 44 6.09 -16.67 -2.89
N THR A 45 6.89 -16.45 -1.84
CA THR A 45 6.63 -17.00 -0.52
C THR A 45 5.37 -16.39 0.10
N LEU A 46 5.24 -15.06 0.06
CA LEU A 46 4.06 -14.34 0.55
C LEU A 46 2.79 -14.76 -0.20
N ASP A 47 2.87 -14.90 -1.53
CA ASP A 47 1.74 -15.30 -2.36
C ASP A 47 1.30 -16.75 -2.02
N LYS A 48 2.24 -17.66 -1.76
CA LYS A 48 1.94 -19.00 -1.23
C LYS A 48 1.31 -18.96 0.16
N SER A 49 1.85 -18.16 1.07
CA SER A 49 1.31 -18.01 2.44
C SER A 49 -0.12 -17.48 2.42
N ILE A 50 -0.41 -16.45 1.62
CA ILE A 50 -1.76 -15.88 1.48
C ILE A 50 -2.72 -16.90 0.85
N LYS A 51 -2.24 -17.74 -0.08
CA LYS A 51 -3.06 -18.80 -0.68
C LYS A 51 -3.41 -19.90 0.34
N ILE A 52 -2.45 -20.31 1.16
CA ILE A 52 -2.63 -21.37 2.17
C ILE A 52 -3.46 -20.84 3.34
N ASN A 53 -3.13 -19.65 3.84
CA ASN A 53 -3.81 -18.96 4.92
C ASN A 53 -4.18 -17.54 4.47
N PRO A 54 -5.38 -17.35 3.92
CA PRO A 54 -5.84 -16.04 3.49
C PRO A 54 -6.00 -15.02 4.64
N SER A 55 -5.93 -15.47 5.89
CA SER A 55 -6.03 -14.65 7.10
C SER A 55 -4.67 -14.30 7.70
N ASP A 56 -3.56 -14.68 7.08
CA ASP A 56 -2.22 -14.26 7.50
C ASP A 56 -2.03 -12.76 7.25
N THR A 57 -2.29 -11.97 8.28
CA THR A 57 -2.23 -10.50 8.23
C THR A 57 -0.81 -9.98 8.05
N THR A 58 0.21 -10.72 8.50
CA THR A 58 1.64 -10.35 8.30
C THR A 58 2.01 -10.48 6.83
N SER A 59 1.58 -11.56 6.18
CA SER A 59 1.78 -11.74 4.74
C SER A 59 1.00 -10.71 3.93
N LEU A 60 -0.25 -10.42 4.31
CA LEU A 60 -1.06 -9.36 3.68
C LEU A 60 -0.39 -7.98 3.77
N LEU A 61 0.09 -7.59 4.96
CA LEU A 61 0.81 -6.33 5.17
C LEU A 61 2.08 -6.26 4.31
N SER A 62 2.93 -7.28 4.40
CA SER A 62 4.21 -7.32 3.70
C SER A 62 4.03 -7.29 2.19
N ARG A 63 3.06 -8.04 1.66
CA ARG A 63 2.77 -8.09 0.23
C ARG A 63 2.19 -6.80 -0.29
N ALA A 64 1.28 -6.18 0.47
CA ALA A 64 0.73 -4.88 0.15
C ALA A 64 1.80 -3.79 0.11
N LEU A 65 2.75 -3.81 1.05
CA LEU A 65 3.88 -2.88 1.05
C LEU A 65 4.70 -3.00 -0.25
N LEU A 66 5.08 -4.20 -0.66
CA LEU A 66 5.84 -4.40 -1.90
C LEU A 66 5.08 -3.85 -3.11
N TYR A 67 3.76 -4.06 -3.17
CA TYR A 67 2.94 -3.44 -4.22
C TYR A 67 3.01 -1.92 -4.18
N VAL A 68 2.88 -1.28 -3.02
CA VAL A 68 2.98 0.19 -2.91
C VAL A 68 4.35 0.70 -3.32
N GLN A 69 5.43 0.10 -2.84
CA GLN A 69 6.80 0.58 -3.10
C GLN A 69 7.16 0.52 -4.58
N PHE A 70 6.75 -0.54 -5.27
CA PHE A 70 7.08 -0.73 -6.69
C PHE A 70 6.01 -0.19 -7.65
N ASN A 71 4.92 0.40 -7.14
CA ASN A 71 3.85 0.97 -7.98
C ASN A 71 3.39 2.34 -7.46
N ASN A 72 4.18 3.05 -6.66
CA ASN A 72 3.94 4.46 -6.34
C ASN A 72 4.31 5.36 -7.53
N LEU A 73 3.95 6.65 -7.48
CA LEU A 73 4.28 7.59 -8.55
C LEU A 73 5.79 7.76 -8.81
N ARG A 74 6.66 7.51 -7.82
CA ARG A 74 8.11 7.61 -8.01
C ARG A 74 8.64 6.46 -8.87
N SER A 75 8.17 5.25 -8.59
CA SER A 75 8.57 4.03 -9.31
C SER A 75 7.86 3.89 -10.66
N GLU A 76 6.60 4.36 -10.74
CA GLU A 76 5.77 4.34 -11.95
C GLU A 76 5.15 5.73 -12.19
N PRO A 77 5.87 6.65 -12.86
CA PRO A 77 5.48 8.06 -13.01
C PRO A 77 4.23 8.30 -13.85
N ASN A 78 3.88 7.36 -14.72
CA ASN A 78 2.65 7.45 -15.51
C ASN A 78 1.43 7.26 -14.59
N ALA A 79 0.77 8.37 -14.24
CA ALA A 79 -0.45 8.38 -13.41
C ALA A 79 -1.51 7.41 -13.97
N SER A 80 -1.61 7.30 -15.29
CA SER A 80 -2.58 6.46 -15.99
C SER A 80 -2.18 5.00 -16.17
N SER A 81 -1.09 4.56 -15.54
CA SER A 81 -0.62 3.17 -15.64
C SER A 81 -1.67 2.19 -15.12
N VAL A 82 -2.22 1.39 -16.03
CA VAL A 82 -3.22 0.35 -15.73
C VAL A 82 -2.61 -0.73 -14.83
N VAL A 83 -1.34 -1.06 -15.03
CA VAL A 83 -0.61 -2.04 -14.22
C VAL A 83 -0.46 -1.52 -12.79
N ALA A 84 0.00 -0.27 -12.61
CA ALA A 84 0.15 0.31 -11.29
C ALA A 84 -1.20 0.46 -10.57
N LEU A 85 -2.25 0.90 -11.27
CA LEU A 85 -3.60 0.98 -10.71
C LEU A 85 -4.11 -0.38 -10.23
N LYS A 86 -3.93 -1.44 -11.03
CA LYS A 86 -4.30 -2.82 -10.67
C LYS A 86 -3.54 -3.27 -9.42
N ASN A 87 -2.23 -3.09 -9.41
CA ASN A 87 -1.37 -3.51 -8.31
C ASN A 87 -1.67 -2.76 -7.00
N LEU A 88 -1.88 -1.45 -7.07
CA LEU A 88 -2.29 -0.65 -5.91
C LEU A 88 -3.69 -1.02 -5.41
N THR A 89 -4.60 -1.42 -6.31
CA THR A 89 -5.93 -1.91 -5.92
C THR A 89 -5.82 -3.25 -5.18
N ILE A 90 -4.93 -4.14 -5.60
CA ILE A 90 -4.62 -5.38 -4.88
C ILE A 90 -4.06 -5.04 -3.49
N ALA A 91 -3.09 -4.11 -3.41
CA ALA A 91 -2.52 -3.66 -2.14
C ALA A 91 -3.60 -3.11 -1.18
N LYS A 92 -4.51 -2.28 -1.68
CA LYS A 92 -5.66 -1.77 -0.92
C LYS A 92 -6.49 -2.91 -0.35
N ASN A 93 -6.86 -3.87 -1.18
CA ASN A 93 -7.69 -4.99 -0.74
C ASN A 93 -6.98 -5.83 0.33
N MET A 94 -5.66 -6.03 0.22
CA MET A 94 -4.86 -6.72 1.23
C MET A 94 -4.81 -5.96 2.56
N VAL A 95 -4.58 -4.64 2.51
CA VAL A 95 -4.59 -3.77 3.71
C VAL A 95 -5.95 -3.78 4.40
N GLU A 96 -7.02 -3.54 3.64
CA GLU A 96 -8.39 -3.54 4.17
C GLU A 96 -8.76 -4.90 4.75
N LYS A 97 -8.33 -6.00 4.12
CA LYS A 97 -8.53 -7.35 4.65
C LYS A 97 -7.81 -7.54 5.98
N ALA A 98 -6.55 -7.12 6.10
CA ALA A 98 -5.81 -7.22 7.36
C ALA A 98 -6.48 -6.41 8.49
N ILE A 99 -7.03 -5.24 8.17
CA ILE A 99 -7.80 -4.42 9.13
C ILE A 99 -9.10 -5.13 9.54
N ASN A 100 -9.82 -5.73 8.59
CA ASN A 100 -11.05 -6.48 8.86
C ASN A 100 -10.79 -7.71 9.74
N LEU A 101 -9.62 -8.33 9.57
CA LEU A 101 -9.08 -9.40 10.42
C LEU A 101 -8.53 -8.90 11.76
N LYS A 102 -8.76 -7.63 12.10
CA LYS A 102 -8.41 -6.99 13.38
C LYS A 102 -6.91 -6.94 13.66
N MET A 103 -6.07 -6.86 12.63
CA MET A 103 -4.65 -6.54 12.83
C MET A 103 -4.51 -5.14 13.43
N ILE A 104 -3.96 -5.06 14.64
CA ILE A 104 -3.67 -3.80 15.34
C ILE A 104 -2.18 -3.50 15.19
N ASP A 105 -1.82 -2.93 14.05
CA ASP A 105 -0.43 -2.58 13.74
C ASP A 105 -0.37 -1.13 13.22
N PHE A 106 0.58 -0.34 13.74
CA PHE A 106 0.73 1.06 13.35
C PHE A 106 1.21 1.22 11.90
N ASN A 107 2.13 0.38 11.45
CA ASN A 107 2.62 0.37 10.07
C ASN A 107 1.50 0.03 9.09
N LEU A 108 0.55 -0.84 9.46
CA LEU A 108 -0.65 -1.09 8.65
C LEU A 108 -1.50 0.17 8.45
N LYS A 109 -1.65 1.00 9.50
CA LYS A 109 -2.38 2.29 9.41
C LYS A 109 -1.66 3.28 8.49
N VAL A 110 -0.33 3.38 8.61
CA VAL A 110 0.50 4.21 7.72
C VAL A 110 0.37 3.72 6.27
N LEU A 111 0.53 2.42 6.03
CA LEU A 111 0.43 1.83 4.70
C LEU A 111 -0.95 2.05 4.08
N ARG A 112 -2.03 1.99 4.89
CA ARG A 112 -3.38 2.32 4.43
C ARG A 112 -3.44 3.74 3.88
N ALA A 113 -2.96 4.74 4.61
CA ALA A 113 -2.95 6.12 4.13
C ALA A 113 -2.13 6.27 2.83
N GLN A 114 -0.97 5.61 2.74
CA GLN A 114 -0.13 5.61 1.55
C GLN A 114 -0.82 4.99 0.33
N VAL A 115 -1.42 3.80 0.46
CA VAL A 115 -2.13 3.13 -0.64
C VAL A 115 -3.21 4.04 -1.23
N TYR A 116 -4.03 4.65 -0.37
CA TYR A 116 -5.13 5.51 -0.82
C TYR A 116 -4.62 6.79 -1.49
N LYS A 117 -3.51 7.36 -0.99
CA LYS A 117 -2.83 8.48 -1.63
C LYS A 117 -2.33 8.12 -3.02
N GLU A 118 -1.62 7.00 -3.16
CA GLU A 118 -1.10 6.54 -4.46
C GLU A 118 -2.24 6.22 -5.43
N LEU A 119 -3.33 5.58 -4.97
CA LEU A 119 -4.53 5.37 -5.78
C LEU A 119 -5.15 6.68 -6.24
N CYS A 120 -5.26 7.69 -5.36
CA CYS A 120 -5.76 9.01 -5.73
C CYS A 120 -4.95 9.61 -6.88
N TYR A 121 -3.63 9.56 -6.79
CA TYR A 121 -2.77 10.09 -7.84
C TYR A 121 -2.87 9.35 -9.18
N ARG A 122 -3.32 8.09 -9.21
CA ARG A 122 -3.61 7.40 -10.49
C ARG A 122 -4.76 8.02 -11.29
N PHE A 123 -5.51 8.94 -10.70
CA PHE A 123 -6.58 9.69 -11.35
C PHE A 123 -6.27 11.19 -11.46
N SER A 124 -5.03 11.60 -11.22
CA SER A 124 -4.66 13.03 -11.21
C SER A 124 -4.21 13.61 -12.55
N GLY A 125 -4.04 12.77 -13.58
CA GLY A 125 -3.67 13.21 -14.93
C GLY A 125 -4.85 13.75 -15.73
N ASP A 126 -4.62 14.77 -16.55
CA ASP A 126 -5.60 15.20 -17.54
C ASP A 126 -5.65 14.20 -18.70
N GLU A 127 -6.75 13.47 -18.76
CA GLU A 127 -7.03 12.46 -19.79
C GLU A 127 -8.35 12.76 -20.52
N SER A 128 -8.72 14.05 -20.59
CA SER A 128 -9.90 14.53 -21.32
C SER A 128 -9.89 14.10 -22.79
N TRP A 129 -8.70 13.97 -23.39
CA TRP A 129 -8.51 13.49 -24.76
C TRP A 129 -8.77 11.99 -24.95
N LYS A 130 -8.77 11.21 -23.86
CA LYS A 130 -8.85 9.73 -23.89
C LYS A 130 -10.22 9.20 -23.47
N PHE A 131 -10.91 9.93 -22.61
CA PHE A 131 -12.14 9.46 -21.97
C PHE A 131 -13.35 10.33 -22.35
N ASN A 132 -14.51 9.69 -22.46
CA ASN A 132 -15.76 10.42 -22.63
C ASN A 132 -16.25 11.03 -21.30
N ALA A 133 -17.26 11.89 -21.37
CA ALA A 133 -17.80 12.61 -20.21
C ALA A 133 -18.22 11.68 -19.04
N LYS A 134 -18.83 10.52 -19.34
CA LYS A 134 -19.22 9.54 -18.32
C LYS A 134 -17.99 8.96 -17.61
N GLN A 135 -16.99 8.55 -18.37
CA GLN A 135 -15.74 8.01 -17.83
C GLN A 135 -14.97 9.07 -17.03
N ILE A 136 -14.96 10.33 -17.47
CA ILE A 136 -14.36 11.45 -16.71
C ILE A 136 -15.07 11.62 -15.37
N ALA A 137 -16.40 11.56 -15.34
CA ALA A 137 -17.18 11.67 -14.10
C ALA A 137 -16.86 10.52 -13.13
N GLU A 138 -16.76 9.28 -13.63
CA GLU A 138 -16.38 8.12 -12.83
C GLU A 138 -14.96 8.26 -12.23
N ARG A 139 -14.00 8.72 -13.05
CA ARG A 139 -12.62 8.97 -12.61
C ARG A 139 -12.55 10.09 -11.57
N LYS A 140 -13.31 11.17 -11.74
CA LYS A 140 -13.45 12.27 -10.77
C LYS A 140 -14.01 11.77 -9.43
N ALA A 141 -15.03 10.92 -9.48
CA ALA A 141 -15.60 10.30 -8.28
C ALA A 141 -14.58 9.42 -7.54
N GLN A 142 -13.83 8.59 -8.28
CA GLN A 142 -12.76 7.75 -7.72
C GLN A 142 -11.64 8.59 -7.10
N PHE A 143 -11.16 9.63 -7.81
CA PHE A 143 -10.18 10.57 -7.29
C PHE A 143 -10.62 11.17 -5.95
N ASN A 144 -11.84 11.71 -5.89
CA ASN A 144 -12.37 12.36 -4.70
C ASN A 144 -12.54 11.39 -3.54
N ALA A 145 -13.04 10.17 -3.80
CA ALA A 145 -13.18 9.14 -2.78
C ALA A 145 -11.81 8.75 -2.19
N TYR A 146 -10.81 8.50 -3.04
CA TYR A 146 -9.47 8.16 -2.58
C TYR A 146 -8.79 9.32 -1.84
N LYS A 147 -8.93 10.56 -2.32
CA LYS A 147 -8.44 11.77 -1.65
C LYS A 147 -9.02 11.90 -0.25
N MET A 148 -10.34 11.78 -0.12
CA MET A 148 -11.04 11.88 1.16
C MET A 148 -10.53 10.84 2.16
N MET A 149 -10.45 9.58 1.75
CA MET A 149 -9.99 8.51 2.64
C MET A 149 -8.50 8.64 3.00
N ALA A 150 -7.64 8.96 2.03
CA ALA A 150 -6.21 9.19 2.29
C ALA A 150 -6.02 10.29 3.33
N ASN A 151 -6.68 11.44 3.14
CA ASN A 151 -6.56 12.58 4.04
C ASN A 151 -7.12 12.25 5.43
N LYS A 152 -8.28 11.59 5.50
CA LYS A 152 -8.82 11.10 6.78
C LYS A 152 -7.82 10.21 7.51
N TYR A 153 -7.18 9.27 6.83
CA TYR A 153 -6.21 8.37 7.48
C TYR A 153 -4.95 9.11 7.94
N TYR A 154 -4.48 10.10 7.20
CA TYR A 154 -3.37 10.94 7.68
C TYR A 154 -3.77 11.82 8.87
N ASP A 155 -5.01 12.31 8.92
CA ASP A 155 -5.54 13.01 10.09
C ASP A 155 -5.63 12.07 11.31
N ASP A 156 -6.13 10.84 11.12
CA ASP A 156 -6.17 9.80 12.16
C ASP A 156 -4.75 9.47 12.66
N LEU A 157 -3.74 9.38 11.77
CA LEU A 157 -2.35 9.15 12.13
C LEU A 157 -1.74 10.31 12.93
N ALA A 158 -2.01 11.55 12.55
CA ALA A 158 -1.54 12.74 13.26
C ALA A 158 -2.09 12.83 14.69
N LEU A 159 -3.27 12.27 14.95
CA LEU A 159 -3.83 12.16 16.30
C LEU A 159 -3.18 11.05 17.13
N LEU A 160 -2.82 9.94 16.48
CA LEU A 160 -2.21 8.76 17.11
C LEU A 160 -0.72 8.95 17.42
N ASP A 161 0.00 9.66 16.57
CA ASP A 161 1.44 9.89 16.63
C ASP A 161 1.72 11.39 16.53
N LYS A 162 1.45 12.08 17.64
CA LYS A 162 1.44 13.54 17.72
C LYS A 162 2.81 14.16 17.47
N ASP A 163 3.87 13.48 17.87
CA ASP A 163 5.24 13.96 17.71
C ASP A 163 5.64 14.04 16.23
N ASN A 164 5.03 13.22 15.36
CA ASN A 164 5.22 13.24 13.91
C ASN A 164 4.01 13.79 13.15
N ALA A 165 3.06 14.45 13.82
CA ALA A 165 1.81 14.95 13.23
C ALA A 165 2.05 15.80 11.96
N TYR A 166 3.08 16.63 11.99
CA TYR A 166 3.45 17.50 10.87
C TYR A 166 3.81 16.72 9.59
N ASP A 167 4.49 15.59 9.73
CA ASP A 167 4.87 14.76 8.59
C ASP A 167 3.63 14.13 7.93
N TYR A 168 2.66 13.66 8.73
CA TYR A 168 1.39 13.15 8.18
C TYR A 168 0.59 14.24 7.48
N GLN A 169 0.52 15.45 8.06
CA GLN A 169 -0.21 16.57 7.44
C GLN A 169 0.40 16.97 6.09
N LYS A 170 1.73 16.92 5.94
CA LYS A 170 2.41 17.14 4.66
C LYS A 170 2.07 16.11 3.59
N LEU A 171 1.71 14.89 3.99
CA LEU A 171 1.42 13.81 3.05
C LEU A 171 0.01 13.86 2.48
N LYS A 172 -0.88 14.70 3.02
CA LYS A 172 -2.25 14.88 2.52
C LYS A 172 -2.28 15.33 1.06
N VAL A 173 -3.29 14.85 0.34
CA VAL A 173 -3.55 15.22 -1.04
C VAL A 173 -4.33 16.54 -1.05
N ASN A 174 -3.68 17.62 -1.49
CA ASN A 174 -4.28 18.96 -1.57
C ASN A 174 -4.69 19.37 -2.98
N VAL A 175 -4.23 18.65 -4.01
CA VAL A 175 -4.59 18.90 -5.40
C VAL A 175 -6.05 18.54 -5.69
N ASN A 176 -6.66 19.21 -6.66
CA ASN A 176 -8.00 18.91 -7.15
C ASN A 176 -7.92 18.04 -8.40
N TYR A 177 -9.05 17.43 -8.76
CA TYR A 177 -9.16 16.72 -10.03
C TYR A 177 -8.94 17.72 -11.18
N PRO A 178 -8.14 17.38 -12.21
CA PRO A 178 -7.64 18.34 -13.19
C PRO A 178 -8.71 18.90 -14.14
N ILE A 179 -9.83 18.20 -14.30
CA ILE A 179 -10.91 18.57 -15.24
C ILE A 179 -12.12 19.06 -14.43
N GLN A 180 -12.54 20.31 -14.67
CA GLN A 180 -13.66 20.93 -13.96
C GLN A 180 -15.01 20.45 -14.48
#